data_AF-A0A1Q7ZAL6-F1
#
_entry.id   AF-A0A1Q7ZAL6-F1
#
_cell.length_a   1.000
_cell.length_b   1.000
_cell.length_c   1.000
_cell.angle_alpha   90.00
_cell.angle_beta   90.00
_cell.angle_gamma   90.00
#
_symmetry.space_group_name_H-M   'P 1'
#
loop_
_entity.id
_entity.type
_entity.pdbx_description
1 polymer ?
#
loop_
_entity_poly.entity_id
_entity_poly.type
_entity_poly.pdbx_seq_one_letter_code
_entity_poly.pdbx_strand_id
1 'polypeptide(L)'
;MMSVVVDVSAYDWEGDAPLQRPWKPLEFELSPIAGGGRLPWRRWIDTFLDSPHDIVDWERAPSVGGRTYSTVPRSVVVLFARLDPE
;
A
#
# COMPACT_ATOMS: atom_id res chain seq x y z
N MET A 1 19.04 5.17 -13.49
CA MET A 1 17.99 5.10 -12.46
C MET A 1 17.93 6.47 -11.78
N MET A 2 16.77 7.12 -11.75
CA MET A 2 16.60 8.35 -10.98
C MET A 2 15.97 7.99 -9.63
N SER A 3 16.65 8.39 -8.55
CA SER A 3 16.11 8.37 -7.20
C SER A 3 15.88 9.82 -6.79
N VAL A 4 14.76 10.09 -6.14
CA VAL A 4 14.46 11.37 -5.52
C VAL A 4 14.41 11.14 -4.01
N VAL A 5 15.22 11.89 -3.28
CA VAL A 5 15.19 11.96 -1.82
C VAL A 5 14.55 13.29 -1.46
N VAL A 6 13.45 13.26 -0.71
CA VAL A 6 12.79 14.46 -0.18
C VAL A 6 12.93 14.44 1.33
N ASP A 7 13.64 15.42 1.88
CA ASP A 7 13.59 15.69 3.32
C ASP A 7 12.37 16.56 3.61
N VAL A 8 11.29 15.91 4.03
CA VAL A 8 10.02 16.56 4.37
C VAL A 8 10.16 17.54 5.54
N SER A 9 11.19 17.39 6.39
CA SER A 9 11.45 18.31 7.51
C SER A 9 12.13 19.60 7.09
N ALA A 10 12.85 19.59 5.96
CA ALA A 10 13.55 20.74 5.40
C ALA A 10 12.80 21.42 4.24
N TYR A 11 11.66 20.86 3.82
CA TYR A 11 10.80 21.46 2.80
C TYR A 11 10.26 22.80 3.32
N ASP A 12 10.49 23.90 2.60
CA ASP A 12 9.88 25.18 2.94
C ASP A 12 8.44 25.17 2.44
N TRP A 13 7.52 24.87 3.34
CA TRP A 13 6.10 24.76 3.02
C TRP A 13 5.45 26.08 2.56
N GLU A 14 6.21 27.10 2.16
CA GLU A 14 5.77 28.44 1.71
C GLU A 14 4.74 29.12 2.62
N GLY A 15 4.79 28.82 3.93
CA GLY A 15 3.85 29.33 4.93
C GLY A 15 2.70 28.37 5.27
N ASP A 16 2.54 27.26 4.55
CA ASP A 16 1.70 26.14 4.99
C ASP A 16 2.34 25.46 6.21
N ALA A 17 1.52 25.17 7.22
CA ALA A 17 1.98 24.38 8.35
C ALA A 17 1.62 22.90 8.10
N PRO A 18 2.51 21.95 8.42
CA PRO A 18 2.14 20.54 8.49
C PRO A 18 0.92 20.40 9.40
N LEU A 19 -0.03 19.52 9.05
CA LEU A 19 -1.31 19.36 9.73
C LEU A 19 -1.21 19.03 11.25
N GLN A 20 0.00 18.89 11.81
CA GLN A 20 0.29 18.50 13.20
C GLN A 20 -0.46 17.23 13.62
N ARG A 21 -0.83 16.37 12.65
CA ARG A 21 -1.53 15.12 12.91
C ARG A 21 -0.49 14.02 13.06
N PRO A 22 -0.49 13.28 14.19
CA PRO A 22 0.35 12.12 14.31
C PRO A 22 -0.03 11.13 13.21
N TRP A 23 0.98 10.64 12.50
CA TRP A 23 0.79 9.53 11.59
C TRP A 23 0.34 8.33 12.43
N LYS A 24 -0.91 7.91 12.24
CA LYS A 24 -1.48 6.73 12.89
C LYS A 24 -1.65 5.63 11.84
N PRO A 25 -1.64 4.36 12.25
CA PRO A 25 -2.05 3.28 11.37
C PRO A 25 -3.42 3.57 10.77
N LEU A 26 -3.58 3.29 9.48
CA LEU A 26 -4.84 3.45 8.77
C LEU A 26 -5.31 2.08 8.30
N GLU A 27 -6.58 1.80 8.50
CA GLU A 27 -7.24 0.61 7.98
C GLU A 27 -8.07 0.98 6.76
N PHE A 28 -7.84 0.26 5.65
CA PHE A 28 -8.54 0.46 4.39
C PHE A 28 -9.48 -0.71 4.13
N GLU A 29 -10.73 -0.41 3.75
CA GLU A 29 -11.64 -1.43 3.24
C GLU A 29 -11.28 -1.81 1.79
N LEU A 30 -11.22 -3.11 1.54
CA LEU A 30 -10.99 -3.69 0.23
C LEU A 30 -12.32 -4.01 -0.41
N SER A 31 -12.61 -3.31 -1.50
CA SER A 31 -13.86 -3.50 -2.23
C SER A 31 -14.03 -4.94 -2.68
N PRO A 32 -15.24 -5.51 -2.52
CA PRO A 32 -15.57 -6.73 -3.20
C PRO A 32 -15.59 -6.48 -4.72
N ILE A 33 -14.63 -7.04 -5.45
CA ILE A 33 -14.54 -7.11 -6.92
C ILE A 33 -15.75 -7.83 -7.58
N ALA A 34 -16.73 -7.12 -8.11
CA ALA A 34 -17.94 -7.75 -8.69
C ALA A 34 -17.60 -8.74 -9.84
N GLY A 35 -18.34 -9.86 -9.93
CA GLY A 35 -18.26 -10.81 -11.06
C GLY A 35 -17.72 -12.19 -10.68
N GLY A 36 -18.63 -13.14 -10.37
CA GLY A 36 -18.54 -14.60 -10.56
C GLY A 36 -17.33 -15.42 -10.08
N GLY A 37 -16.11 -15.05 -10.47
CA GLY A 37 -14.87 -15.74 -10.16
C GLY A 37 -13.88 -14.75 -9.55
N ARG A 38 -13.41 -15.02 -8.34
CA ARG A 38 -12.50 -14.11 -7.64
C ARG A 38 -11.28 -14.83 -7.11
N LEU A 39 -10.13 -14.44 -7.64
CA LEU A 39 -8.91 -14.54 -6.88
C LEU A 39 -8.91 -13.45 -5.80
N PRO A 40 -8.43 -13.74 -4.58
CA PRO A 40 -8.36 -12.77 -3.50
C PRO A 40 -7.46 -11.60 -3.88
N TRP A 41 -7.65 -10.44 -3.22
CA TRP A 41 -6.66 -9.37 -3.23
C TRP A 41 -5.29 -9.95 -2.86
N ARG A 42 -4.23 -9.46 -3.50
CA ARG A 42 -2.86 -9.87 -3.27
C ARG A 42 -2.00 -8.66 -2.98
N ARG A 43 -1.05 -8.83 -2.06
CA ARG A 43 -0.11 -7.77 -1.67
C ARG A 43 1.18 -7.90 -2.45
N TRP A 44 1.44 -6.94 -3.32
CA TRP A 44 2.67 -6.92 -4.13
C TRP A 44 3.79 -6.14 -3.45
N ILE A 45 3.49 -4.92 -2.99
CA ILE A 45 4.45 -4.05 -2.30
C ILE A 45 3.86 -3.69 -0.95
N ASP A 46 4.68 -3.75 0.09
CA ASP A 46 4.41 -3.16 1.40
C ASP A 46 5.73 -2.78 2.06
N THR A 47 6.09 -1.50 1.97
CA THR A 47 7.40 -1.01 2.42
C THR A 47 7.56 -1.01 3.95
N PHE A 48 6.56 -1.46 4.71
CA PHE A 48 6.71 -1.69 6.14
C PHE A 48 7.41 -3.02 6.46
N LEU A 49 7.33 -4.00 5.55
CA LEU A 49 7.91 -5.30 5.77
C LEU A 49 9.43 -5.27 5.53
N ASP A 50 10.13 -6.22 6.12
CA ASP A 50 11.56 -6.41 5.84
C ASP A 50 11.75 -7.15 4.52
N SER A 51 12.80 -6.79 3.78
CA SER A 51 13.20 -7.55 2.60
C SER A 51 13.47 -9.02 2.93
N PRO A 52 13.06 -9.96 2.04
CA PRO A 52 12.53 -9.73 0.69
C PRO A 52 10.99 -9.61 0.63
N HIS A 53 10.32 -9.34 1.75
CA HIS A 53 8.85 -9.35 1.81
C HIS A 53 8.22 -7.99 1.49
N ASP A 54 9.02 -6.92 1.46
CA ASP A 54 8.61 -5.55 1.11
C ASP A 54 8.20 -5.41 -0.35
N ILE A 55 8.86 -6.17 -1.23
CA ILE A 55 8.50 -6.34 -2.63
C ILE A 55 8.74 -7.78 -3.07
N VAL A 56 7.69 -8.43 -3.57
CA VAL A 56 7.75 -9.81 -4.04
C VAL A 56 7.48 -9.91 -5.54
N ASP A 57 7.76 -11.07 -6.13
CA ASP A 57 7.26 -11.38 -7.47
C ASP A 57 5.72 -11.35 -7.46
N TRP A 58 5.13 -10.55 -8.34
CA TRP A 58 3.69 -10.31 -8.39
C TRP A 58 2.91 -11.61 -8.62
N GLU A 59 3.44 -12.60 -9.36
CA GLU A 59 2.79 -13.89 -9.57
C GLU A 59 2.68 -14.71 -8.27
N ARG A 60 3.62 -14.48 -7.36
CA ARG A 60 3.72 -15.17 -6.05
C ARG A 60 3.21 -14.31 -4.90
N ALA A 61 2.66 -13.14 -5.20
CA ALA A 61 2.18 -12.20 -4.20
C ALA A 61 1.16 -12.88 -3.26
N PRO A 62 1.37 -12.79 -1.92
CA PRO A 62 0.51 -13.45 -0.95
C PRO A 62 -0.91 -12.87 -1.00
N SER A 63 -1.90 -13.76 -0.83
CA SER A 63 -3.30 -13.39 -0.75
C SER A 63 -3.61 -12.69 0.58
N VAL A 64 -4.38 -11.62 0.50
CA VAL A 64 -4.96 -10.93 1.65
C VAL A 64 -6.27 -11.64 1.99
N GLY A 65 -6.31 -12.30 3.15
CA GLY A 65 -7.46 -13.11 3.56
C GLY A 65 -8.69 -12.31 4.01
N GLY A 66 -8.53 -11.01 4.26
CA GLY A 66 -9.56 -10.13 4.82
C GLY A 66 -10.23 -9.20 3.80
N ARG A 67 -11.21 -8.46 4.29
CA ARG A 67 -11.84 -7.32 3.59
C ARG A 67 -11.23 -5.99 3.97
N THR A 68 -10.20 -5.99 4.81
CA THR A 68 -9.47 -4.79 5.21
C THR A 68 -7.98 -5.03 5.12
N TYR A 69 -7.23 -3.94 4.95
CA TYR A 69 -5.78 -3.93 4.99
C TYR A 69 -5.29 -2.78 5.88
N SER A 70 -4.48 -3.10 6.88
CA SER A 70 -3.88 -2.11 7.77
C SER A 70 -2.53 -1.66 7.25
N THR A 71 -2.33 -0.35 7.22
CA THR A 71 -1.06 0.29 6.87
C THR A 71 -0.49 0.97 8.08
N VAL A 72 0.84 1.04 8.17
CA VAL A 72 1.51 1.84 9.20
C VAL A 72 1.89 3.22 8.65
N PRO A 73 2.14 4.20 9.53
CA PRO A 73 2.79 5.46 9.15
C PRO A 73 3.98 5.29 8.22
N ARG A 74 4.08 6.16 7.20
CA ARG A 74 5.22 6.23 6.28
C ARG A 74 5.49 4.93 5.50
N SER A 75 4.44 4.13 5.25
CA SER A 75 4.50 2.97 4.36
C SER A 75 3.78 3.23 3.04
N VAL A 76 4.22 2.56 1.99
CA VAL A 76 3.53 2.46 0.71
C VAL A 76 3.13 1.01 0.51
N VAL A 77 1.85 0.79 0.22
CA VAL A 77 1.29 -0.53 -0.04
C VAL A 77 0.64 -0.56 -1.41
N VAL A 78 0.96 -1.58 -2.20
CA VAL A 78 0.33 -1.87 -3.49
C VAL A 78 -0.38 -3.22 -3.41
N LEU A 79 -1.70 -3.18 -3.52
CA LEU A 79 -2.55 -4.36 -3.61
C LEU A 79 -3.12 -4.47 -5.01
N PHE A 80 -3.27 -5.69 -5.51
CA PHE A 80 -3.94 -5.94 -6.78
C PHE A 80 -4.84 -7.15 -6.67
N ALA A 81 -5.76 -7.30 -7.61
CA ALA A 81 -6.53 -8.51 -7.76
C ALA A 81 -6.71 -8.80 -9.24
N ARG A 82 -6.76 -10.10 -9.58
CA ARG A 82 -7.05 -10.52 -10.95
C ARG A 82 -8.56 -10.58 -11.12
N LEU A 83 -9.02 -9.96 -12.19
CA LEU A 83 -10.34 -10.19 -12.75
C LEU A 83 -10.23 -11.46 -13.59
N ASP A 84 -11.12 -12.41 -13.39
CA ASP A 84 -11.31 -13.44 -14.41
C ASP A 84 -11.87 -12.74 -15.65
N PRO A 85 -11.32 -13.02 -16.85
CA PRO A 85 -11.93 -12.55 -18.08
C PRO A 85 -13.34 -13.17 -18.20
N GLU A 86 -14.34 -12.36 -18.55
CA GLU A 86 -15.69 -12.84 -18.88
C GLU A 86 -15.69 -13.87 -20.02
#